data_AF-A0A939VV17-F1
#
_entry.id   AF-A0A939VV17-F1
#
_cell.length_a   1.000
_cell.length_b   1.000
_cell.length_c   1.000
_cell.angle_alpha   90.00
_cell.angle_beta   90.00
_cell.angle_gamma   90.00
#
_symmetry.space_group_name_H-M   'P 1'
#
loop_
_entity.id
_entity.type
_entity.pdbx_description
1 polymer ?
#
loop_
_entity_poly.entity_id
_entity_poly.type
_entity_poly.pdbx_seq_one_letter_code
_entity_poly.pdbx_strand_id
1 'polypeptide(L)'
;MRKIIHVDMDAFFASVEIRDNPALRGKPVIVGGQPNSRGVVATCSYEARKYGIHSGMGSSAAFRLCPQAVFLPPNREKYLAVSRQVRRIFLDYTDLVEPVSIDEAYLDVTFNKCGIPYATRTA
;
A
#
# COMPACT_ATOMS: atom_id res chain seq x y z
N MET A 1 11.68 26.63 11.46
CA MET A 1 12.02 25.48 10.58
C MET A 1 10.79 24.58 10.48
N ARG A 2 10.40 24.13 9.29
CA ARG A 2 9.26 23.21 9.11
C ARG A 2 9.70 21.76 9.33
N LYS A 3 8.80 20.92 9.85
CA LYS A 3 9.01 19.46 10.01
C LYS A 3 7.91 18.74 9.24
N ILE A 4 8.28 18.12 8.12
CA ILE A 4 7.35 17.44 7.23
C ILE A 4 7.64 15.94 7.25
N ILE A 5 6.61 15.13 7.45
CA ILE A 5 6.68 13.67 7.34
C ILE A 5 5.98 13.26 6.05
N HIS A 6 6.64 12.40 5.27
CA HIS A 6 6.00 11.68 4.18
C HIS A 6 5.65 10.26 4.65
N VAL A 7 4.40 9.84 4.45
CA VAL A 7 3.96 8.48 4.74
C VAL A 7 3.52 7.83 3.43
N ASP A 8 4.01 6.63 3.18
CA ASP A 8 3.70 5.77 2.03
C ASP A 8 3.43 4.35 2.56
N MET A 9 2.35 3.72 2.12
CA MET A 9 1.94 2.40 2.61
C MET A 9 2.55 1.26 1.78
N ASP A 10 3.26 0.38 2.47
CA ASP A 10 3.94 -0.77 1.87
C ASP A 10 3.01 -1.71 1.10
N ALA A 11 3.31 -1.88 -0.20
CA ALA A 11 2.60 -2.79 -1.12
C ALA A 11 1.06 -2.70 -0.98
N PHE A 12 0.53 -1.48 -0.85
CA PHE A 12 -0.77 -1.19 -0.23
C PHE A 12 -1.91 -2.15 -0.61
N PHE A 13 -2.25 -2.30 -1.90
CA PHE A 13 -3.39 -3.17 -2.26
C PHE A 13 -3.13 -4.64 -1.93
N ALA A 14 -1.91 -5.15 -2.15
CA ALA A 14 -1.57 -6.52 -1.80
C ALA A 14 -1.61 -6.73 -0.28
N SER A 15 -1.12 -5.76 0.50
CA SER A 15 -1.18 -5.78 1.96
C SER A 15 -2.62 -5.80 2.49
N VAL A 16 -3.53 -5.03 1.88
CA VAL A 16 -4.96 -5.07 2.22
C VAL A 16 -5.57 -6.44 1.90
N GLU A 17 -5.30 -7.01 0.73
CA GLU A 17 -5.84 -8.33 0.37
C GLU A 17 -5.30 -9.45 1.26
N ILE A 18 -4.01 -9.42 1.62
CA ILE A 18 -3.38 -10.41 2.52
C ILE A 18 -3.90 -10.28 3.96
N ARG A 19 -4.17 -9.05 4.43
CA ARG A 19 -4.80 -8.80 5.73
C ARG A 19 -6.18 -9.44 5.80
N ASP A 20 -7.00 -9.22 4.79
CA ASP A 20 -8.40 -9.66 4.74
C ASP A 20 -8.53 -11.17 4.45
N ASN A 21 -7.53 -11.77 3.78
CA ASN A 21 -7.48 -13.20 3.52
C ASN A 21 -6.16 -13.83 4.02
N PRO A 22 -6.13 -14.35 5.26
CA PRO A 22 -4.94 -14.96 5.86
C PRO A 22 -4.32 -16.11 5.05
N ALA A 23 -5.08 -16.79 4.18
CA ALA A 23 -4.57 -17.87 3.35
C ALA A 23 -3.62 -17.38 2.24
N LEU A 24 -3.50 -16.07 2.04
CA LEU A 24 -2.57 -15.44 1.11
C LEU A 24 -1.19 -15.12 1.73
N ARG A 25 -1.05 -15.20 3.06
CA ARG A 25 0.21 -14.90 3.74
C ARG A 25 1.33 -15.84 3.28
N GLY A 26 2.50 -15.28 3.02
CA GLY A 26 3.66 -16.03 2.52
C GLY A 26 3.55 -16.48 1.07
N LYS A 27 2.49 -16.11 0.34
CA LYS A 27 2.31 -16.44 -1.08
C LYS A 27 2.64 -15.23 -1.95
N PRO A 28 3.16 -15.44 -3.17
CA PRO A 28 3.28 -14.38 -4.16
C PRO A 28 1.89 -13.92 -4.60
N VAL A 29 1.44 -12.77 -4.09
CA VAL A 29 0.18 -12.12 -4.45
C VAL A 29 0.42 -10.96 -5.40
N ILE A 30 -0.42 -10.86 -6.42
CA ILE A 30 -0.45 -9.79 -7.43
C ILE A 30 -1.86 -9.24 -7.48
N VAL A 31 -2.00 -7.92 -7.40
CA VAL A 31 -3.26 -7.22 -7.70
C VAL A 31 -3.09 -6.54 -9.06
N GLY A 32 -3.98 -6.81 -10.00
CA GLY A 32 -3.87 -6.26 -11.35
C GLY A 32 -4.72 -7.00 -12.38
N GLY A 33 -4.32 -6.88 -13.64
CA GLY A 33 -4.95 -7.62 -14.73
C GLY A 33 -4.70 -9.13 -14.64
N GLN A 34 -5.59 -9.92 -15.24
CA GLN A 34 -5.38 -11.37 -15.37
C GLN A 34 -4.26 -11.67 -16.40
N PRO A 35 -3.48 -12.76 -16.25
CA PRO A 35 -2.38 -13.09 -17.15
C PRO A 35 -2.75 -13.24 -18.63
N ASN A 36 -3.98 -13.68 -18.91
CA ASN A 36 -4.54 -13.86 -20.26
C ASN A 36 -5.18 -12.58 -20.82
N SER A 37 -4.98 -11.44 -20.17
CA SER A 37 -5.45 -10.12 -20.60
C SER A 37 -4.28 -9.22 -21.02
N ARG A 38 -4.60 -8.03 -21.53
CA ARG A 38 -3.60 -6.95 -21.76
C ARG A 38 -3.33 -6.09 -20.52
N GLY A 39 -3.76 -6.54 -19.33
CA GLY A 39 -3.59 -5.79 -18.09
C GLY A 39 -2.17 -5.88 -17.51
N VAL A 40 -1.89 -5.00 -16.56
CA VAL A 40 -0.60 -4.90 -15.86
C VAL A 40 -0.76 -5.18 -14.36
N VAL A 41 0.35 -5.43 -13.70
CA VAL A 41 0.46 -5.49 -12.23
C VAL A 41 0.24 -4.08 -11.67
N ALA A 42 -0.82 -3.89 -10.89
CA ALA A 42 -1.06 -2.63 -10.19
C ALA A 42 -0.17 -2.55 -8.93
N THR A 43 -0.12 -3.63 -8.16
CA THR A 43 0.85 -3.82 -7.08
C THR A 43 1.09 -5.31 -6.83
N CYS A 44 2.16 -5.63 -6.11
CA CYS A 44 2.49 -7.00 -5.76
C CYS A 44 3.15 -7.07 -4.37
N SER A 45 2.91 -8.21 -3.71
CA SER A 45 3.52 -8.59 -2.43
C SER A 45 5.04 -8.68 -2.51
N TYR A 46 5.72 -8.58 -1.37
CA TYR A 46 7.16 -8.79 -1.30
C TYR A 46 7.59 -10.19 -1.78
N GLU A 47 6.77 -11.21 -1.52
CA GLU A 47 6.97 -12.57 -2.00
C GLU A 47 6.98 -12.64 -3.53
N ALA A 48 6.09 -11.90 -4.20
CA ALA A 48 6.11 -11.79 -5.67
C ALA A 48 7.32 -10.99 -6.18
N ARG A 49 7.73 -9.92 -5.47
CA ARG A 49 8.90 -9.11 -5.84
C ARG A 49 10.20 -9.91 -5.88
N LYS A 50 10.32 -10.97 -5.09
CA LYS A 50 11.48 -11.90 -5.13
C LYS A 50 11.67 -12.58 -6.49
N TYR A 51 10.61 -12.69 -7.29
CA TYR A 51 10.66 -13.22 -8.66
C TYR A 51 10.93 -12.14 -9.71
N GLY A 52 11.27 -10.91 -9.30
CA GLY A 52 11.48 -9.77 -10.19
C GLY A 52 10.20 -9.06 -10.64
N ILE A 53 9.04 -9.43 -10.08
CA ILE A 53 7.76 -8.80 -10.41
C ILE A 53 7.68 -7.40 -9.76
N HIS A 54 7.20 -6.41 -10.51
CA HIS A 54 7.03 -5.04 -10.02
C HIS A 54 5.78 -4.39 -10.63
N SER A 55 5.34 -3.26 -10.05
CA SER A 55 4.22 -2.48 -10.59
C SER A 55 4.50 -2.02 -12.03
N GLY A 56 3.45 -1.97 -12.85
CA GLY A 56 3.52 -1.66 -14.27
C GLY A 56 3.98 -2.82 -15.16
N MET A 57 4.50 -3.92 -14.60
CA MET A 57 4.86 -5.11 -15.38
C MET A 57 3.60 -5.71 -16.05
N GLY A 58 3.72 -6.15 -17.30
CA GLY A 58 2.65 -6.87 -17.97
C GLY A 58 2.27 -8.17 -17.23
N SER A 59 0.97 -8.41 -17.02
CA SER A 59 0.51 -9.54 -16.18
C SER A 59 0.90 -10.89 -16.77
N SER A 60 0.94 -11.00 -18.10
CA SER A 60 1.43 -12.20 -18.79
C SER A 60 2.93 -12.45 -18.53
N ALA A 61 3.74 -11.40 -18.41
CA ALA A 61 5.16 -11.50 -18.07
C ALA A 61 5.35 -11.88 -16.61
N ALA A 62 4.59 -11.26 -15.70
CA ALA A 62 4.60 -11.61 -14.29
C ALA A 62 4.23 -13.10 -14.07
N PHE A 63 3.23 -13.60 -14.79
CA PHE A 63 2.86 -15.02 -14.75
C PHE A 63 3.97 -15.95 -15.26
N ARG A 64 4.72 -15.56 -16.30
CA ARG A 64 5.88 -16.34 -16.76
C ARG A 64 7.00 -16.40 -15.71
N LEU A 65 7.20 -15.33 -14.94
CA LEU A 65 8.20 -15.28 -13.85
C LEU A 65 7.77 -16.07 -12.62
N CYS A 66 6.46 -16.10 -12.31
CA CYS A 66 5.91 -16.77 -11.15
C CYS A 66 4.53 -17.39 -11.47
N PRO A 67 4.49 -18.59 -12.10
CA PRO A 67 3.23 -19.23 -12.49
C PRO A 67 2.32 -19.58 -11.30
N GLN A 68 2.90 -19.74 -10.12
CA GLN A 68 2.19 -20.00 -8.86
C GLN A 68 1.64 -18.75 -8.18
N ALA A 69 1.86 -17.55 -8.74
CA ALA A 69 1.35 -16.31 -8.17
C ALA A 69 -0.18 -16.26 -8.17
N VAL A 70 -0.75 -15.72 -7.09
CA VAL A 70 -2.18 -15.50 -6.95
C VAL A 70 -2.53 -14.14 -7.54
N PHE A 71 -3.28 -14.13 -8.63
CA PHE A 71 -3.77 -12.91 -9.29
C PHE A 71 -5.16 -12.53 -8.78
N LEU A 72 -5.28 -11.33 -8.23
CA LEU A 72 -6.53 -10.76 -7.72
C LEU A 72 -6.92 -9.52 -8.55
N PRO A 73 -8.22 -9.35 -8.88
CA PRO A 73 -8.69 -8.13 -9.50
C PRO A 73 -8.61 -6.95 -8.50
N PRO A 74 -8.33 -5.72 -8.97
CA PRO A 74 -8.34 -4.55 -8.09
C PRO A 74 -9.73 -4.26 -7.49
N ASN A 75 -9.79 -3.99 -6.19
CA ASN A 75 -11.00 -3.51 -5.51
C ASN A 75 -10.83 -2.08 -4.99
N ARG A 76 -11.12 -1.09 -5.86
CA ARG A 76 -10.89 0.33 -5.57
C ARG A 76 -11.65 0.84 -4.35
N GLU A 77 -12.90 0.41 -4.15
CA GLU A 77 -13.73 0.87 -3.03
C GLU A 77 -13.15 0.41 -1.69
N LYS A 78 -12.74 -0.87 -1.62
CA LYS A 78 -12.04 -1.44 -0.46
C LYS A 78 -10.79 -0.64 -0.13
N TYR A 79 -9.94 -0.37 -1.12
CA TYR A 79 -8.68 0.36 -0.89
C TYR A 79 -8.93 1.81 -0.44
N LEU A 80 -9.97 2.47 -0.99
CA LEU A 80 -10.35 3.82 -0.57
C LEU A 80 -10.86 3.84 0.87
N ALA A 81 -11.63 2.82 1.28
CA ALA A 81 -12.10 2.71 2.65
C ALA A 81 -10.92 2.58 3.64
N VAL A 82 -9.93 1.74 3.33
CA VAL A 82 -8.73 1.59 4.17
C VAL A 82 -7.89 2.86 4.18
N SER A 83 -7.70 3.52 3.03
CA SER A 83 -7.00 4.81 2.94
C SER A 83 -7.62 5.86 3.87
N ARG A 84 -8.96 5.96 3.90
CA ARG A 84 -9.66 6.89 4.81
C ARG A 84 -9.43 6.57 6.28
N GLN A 85 -9.36 5.28 6.64
CA GLN A 85 -9.06 4.86 8.02
C GLN A 85 -7.65 5.32 8.41
N VAL A 86 -6.65 5.12 7.55
CA VAL A 86 -5.27 5.54 7.80
C VAL A 86 -5.16 7.07 7.87
N ARG A 87 -5.81 7.79 6.96
CA ARG A 87 -5.87 9.26 7.00
C ARG A 87 -6.52 9.79 8.27
N ARG A 88 -7.49 9.08 8.83
CA ARG A 88 -8.09 9.47 10.11
C ARG A 88 -7.05 9.46 11.22
N ILE A 89 -6.17 8.47 11.24
CA ILE A 89 -5.05 8.39 12.19
C ILE A 89 -4.11 9.59 12.00
N PHE A 90 -3.79 9.98 10.76
CA PHE A 90 -2.94 11.15 10.51
C PHE A 90 -3.50 12.43 11.12
N LEU A 91 -4.82 12.62 11.04
CA LEU A 91 -5.52 13.79 11.59
C LEU A 91 -5.47 13.87 13.12
N ASP A 92 -5.21 12.76 13.80
CA ASP A 92 -5.00 12.76 15.24
C ASP A 92 -3.67 13.48 15.62
N TYR A 93 -2.67 13.46 14.72
CA TYR A 93 -1.33 14.04 14.95
C TYR A 93 -1.12 15.43 14.33
N THR A 94 -1.84 15.79 13.28
CA THR A 94 -1.83 17.14 12.69
C THR A 94 -3.10 17.41 11.90
N ASP A 95 -3.55 18.66 11.88
CA ASP A 95 -4.67 19.08 11.02
C ASP A 95 -4.21 19.38 9.58
N LEU A 96 -2.88 19.42 9.34
CA LEU A 96 -2.26 19.71 8.06
C LEU A 96 -1.81 18.43 7.38
N VAL A 97 -2.75 17.78 6.69
CA VAL A 97 -2.51 16.55 5.91
C VAL A 97 -2.77 16.85 4.43
N GLU A 98 -1.76 16.66 3.59
CA GLU A 98 -1.85 16.79 2.13
C GLU A 98 -1.73 15.41 1.47
N PRO A 99 -2.83 14.83 0.99
CA PRO A 99 -2.78 13.53 0.35
C PRO A 99 -2.29 13.60 -1.09
N VAL A 100 -1.32 12.75 -1.45
CA VAL A 100 -0.74 12.68 -2.80
C VAL A 100 -1.44 11.60 -3.63
N SER A 101 -1.69 10.44 -3.01
CA SER A 101 -2.32 9.29 -3.64
C SER A 101 -3.26 8.59 -2.65
N ILE A 102 -3.75 7.40 -3.00
CA ILE A 102 -4.56 6.61 -2.08
C ILE A 102 -3.74 6.07 -0.90
N ASP A 103 -2.44 5.86 -1.10
CA ASP A 103 -1.52 5.32 -0.10
C ASP A 103 -0.52 6.32 0.47
N GLU A 104 -0.44 7.52 -0.10
CA GLU A 104 0.57 8.50 0.26
C GLU A 104 -0.01 9.82 0.78
N ALA A 105 0.65 10.41 1.78
CA ALA A 105 0.36 11.75 2.27
C ALA A 105 1.58 12.44 2.89
N TYR A 106 1.63 13.76 2.75
CA TYR A 106 2.50 14.63 3.53
C TYR A 106 1.77 15.16 4.77
N LEU A 107 2.46 15.17 5.90
CA LEU A 107 1.98 15.68 7.18
C LEU A 107 2.91 16.80 7.65
N ASP A 108 2.38 18.00 7.88
CA ASP A 108 3.14 19.06 8.54
C ASP A 108 2.99 18.92 10.07
N VAL A 109 4.08 18.52 10.72
CA VAL A 109 4.19 18.33 12.18
C VAL A 109 5.11 19.38 12.79
N THR A 110 5.21 20.57 12.16
CA THR A 110 5.95 21.71 12.69
C THR A 110 5.46 22.03 14.11
N PHE A 111 4.15 22.04 14.30
CA PHE A 111 3.52 22.07 15.61
C PHE A 111 3.23 20.64 16.11
N ASN A 112 3.62 20.34 17.35
CA ASN A 112 3.39 19.04 17.98
C ASN A 112 2.02 19.03 18.67
N LYS A 113 0.97 18.71 17.91
CA LYS A 113 -0.43 18.70 18.38
C LYS A 113 -0.64 17.87 19.64
N CYS A 114 -0.02 16.69 19.70
CA CYS A 114 -0.20 15.74 20.80
C CYS A 114 0.75 15.98 21.98
N GLY A 115 1.68 16.93 21.88
CA GLY A 115 2.69 17.20 22.93
C GLY A 115 3.64 16.04 23.20
N ILE A 116 3.82 15.12 22.24
CA ILE A 116 4.61 13.91 22.43
C ILE A 116 6.10 14.25 22.30
N PRO A 117 6.94 14.08 23.35
CA PRO A 117 8.31 14.58 23.34
C PRO A 117 9.23 13.83 22.36
N TYR A 118 8.94 12.55 22.12
CA TYR A 118 9.71 11.68 21.22
C TYR A 118 8.79 10.79 20.41
N ALA A 119 9.06 10.66 19.11
CA ALA A 119 8.29 9.79 18.22
C ALA A 119 8.32 8.31 18.65
N THR A 120 9.36 7.85 19.35
CA THR A 120 9.46 6.47 19.86
C THR A 120 8.47 6.14 20.99
N ARG A 121 7.76 7.13 21.53
CA ARG A 121 6.76 6.95 22.61
C ARG A 121 5.32 6.82 22.11
N THR A 122 5.11 6.69 20.81
CA THR A 122 3.77 6.58 20.18
C THR A 122 3.31 5.13 19.97
N ALA A 123 4.00 4.13 20.55
CA ALA A 123 3.72 2.70 20.40
C ALA A 123 2.83 2.15 21.53
#